data_AF-A0A7W8NX99-F1
#
_entry.id   AF-A0A7W8NX99-F1
#
_cell.length_a   1.000
_cell.length_b   1.000
_cell.length_c   1.000
_cell.angle_alpha   90.00
_cell.angle_beta   90.00
_cell.angle_gamma   90.00
#
_symmetry.space_group_name_H-M   'P 1'
#
loop_
_entity.id
_entity.type
_entity.pdbx_description
1 polymer ?
#
loop_
_entity_poly.entity_id
_entity_poly.type
_entity_poly.pdbx_seq_one_letter_code
_entity_poly.pdbx_strand_id
1 'polypeptide(L)'
;MSLEAESAAIHGFQCALEHGEITPLIAPAQVLDALKEDLSFTPDLNSMGDELRVEVPYPEALQRGYAPNKSIHQAWVGAVRGILNQIKSWGADGNSHSNEGLRTLVTAAYVLDVQGRGLAHVATAIVTEVVRSGLETLLSEFMFRPFLDDKRHREAHDDARDYAQQSRYEMLLPRFHHLFFGPGGDISAIVTLLHASFPDTLARVIETKNDINLSGVVNYILREKALRFAVDVQNNGFKFACLASFVHEHRQQIPAGWDAPLGEILHQVADNSKKDWESWMRAFLRYPGGYSLIENALALELSSMDESQWLAFLRAPMLSHFGKCAAPFAQMMIDFRAAGGDESLAKMSRLAYQIWNEWNYRDSEHQSHLFSPAACAFDFPVAVYYACQTKEFLDIEENRLQQAINSVEEQWFDSSSALTDERYRLMSRLRLVRHGLALQNGCPDALPPLIEPESHPYFRARHPYSSVNH
;
A
#
# COMPACT_ATOMS: atom_id res chain seq x y z
N MET A 1 4.89 -15.75 -17.99
CA MET A 1 4.45 -17.16 -17.78
C MET A 1 3.19 -17.37 -18.60
N SER A 2 3.06 -18.46 -19.36
CA SER A 2 1.90 -18.64 -20.23
C SER A 2 0.68 -19.08 -19.42
N LEU A 3 -0.50 -18.56 -19.78
CA LEU A 3 -1.80 -19.01 -19.25
C LEU A 3 -1.99 -20.53 -19.42
N GLU A 4 -1.35 -21.11 -20.44
CA GLU A 4 -1.35 -22.55 -20.72
C GLU A 4 -0.67 -23.37 -19.60
N ALA A 5 0.46 -22.91 -19.06
CA ALA A 5 1.16 -23.61 -17.98
C ALA A 5 0.31 -23.62 -16.69
N GLU A 6 -0.35 -22.50 -16.38
CA GLU A 6 -1.27 -22.43 -15.24
C GLU A 6 -2.48 -23.36 -15.43
N SER A 7 -3.08 -23.36 -16.62
CA SER A 7 -4.22 -24.24 -16.93
C SER A 7 -3.85 -25.72 -16.86
N ALA A 8 -2.67 -26.09 -17.37
CA ALA A 8 -2.17 -27.46 -17.31
C ALA A 8 -1.91 -27.92 -15.86
N ALA A 9 -1.37 -27.04 -15.02
CA ALA A 9 -1.17 -27.31 -13.60
C ALA A 9 -2.50 -27.55 -12.87
N ILE A 10 -3.48 -26.66 -13.08
CA ILE A 10 -4.83 -26.80 -12.51
C ILE A 10 -5.47 -28.12 -12.92
N HIS A 11 -5.50 -28.43 -14.22
CA HIS A 11 -6.09 -29.66 -14.73
C HIS A 11 -5.39 -30.91 -14.17
N GLY A 12 -4.06 -30.91 -14.11
CA GLY A 12 -3.32 -32.05 -13.57
C GLY A 12 -3.54 -32.29 -12.08
N PHE A 13 -3.61 -31.23 -11.28
CA PHE A 13 -3.95 -31.35 -9.85
C PHE A 13 -5.39 -31.85 -9.66
N GLN A 14 -6.34 -31.41 -10.50
CA GLN A 14 -7.71 -31.96 -10.49
C GLN A 14 -7.72 -33.46 -10.82
N CYS A 15 -7.03 -33.88 -11.89
CA CYS A 15 -6.91 -35.30 -12.24
C CYS A 15 -6.22 -36.13 -11.14
N ALA A 16 -5.33 -35.52 -10.36
CA ALA A 16 -4.66 -36.17 -9.25
C ALA A 16 -5.62 -36.50 -8.09
N LEU A 17 -6.78 -35.83 -7.99
CA LEU A 17 -7.82 -36.18 -7.00
C LEU A 17 -8.63 -37.43 -7.39
N GLU A 18 -8.61 -37.82 -8.67
CA GLU A 18 -9.29 -39.01 -9.16
C GLU A 18 -8.49 -40.29 -8.83
N HIS A 19 -9.17 -41.44 -8.82
CA HIS A 19 -8.51 -42.73 -8.63
C HIS A 19 -7.55 -43.02 -9.79
N GLY A 20 -6.32 -43.43 -9.46
CA GLY A 20 -5.32 -43.79 -10.46
C GLY A 20 -4.02 -44.27 -9.84
N GLU A 21 -3.05 -44.62 -10.68
CA GLU A 21 -1.74 -45.07 -10.24
C GLU A 21 -1.01 -43.97 -9.47
N ILE A 22 -0.30 -44.36 -8.41
CA ILE A 22 0.56 -43.47 -7.62
C ILE A 22 1.99 -43.71 -8.06
N THR A 23 2.70 -42.63 -8.37
CA THR A 23 4.15 -42.67 -8.61
C THR A 23 4.84 -42.33 -7.29
N PRO A 24 5.58 -43.27 -6.67
CA PRO A 24 6.30 -42.97 -5.44
C PRO A 24 7.40 -41.95 -5.71
N LEU A 25 7.63 -41.07 -4.74
CA LEU A 25 8.67 -40.04 -4.81
C LEU A 25 9.74 -40.33 -3.77
N ILE A 26 11.00 -40.36 -4.21
CA ILE A 26 12.13 -40.74 -3.37
C ILE A 26 12.47 -39.61 -2.40
N ALA A 27 12.61 -38.38 -2.90
CA ALA A 27 13.07 -37.24 -2.11
C ALA A 27 12.20 -36.96 -0.86
N PRO A 28 10.87 -36.75 -0.97
CA PRO A 28 10.03 -36.55 0.21
C PRO A 28 9.94 -37.80 1.10
N ALA A 29 10.01 -39.02 0.55
CA ALA A 29 9.96 -40.25 1.35
C ALA A 29 11.19 -40.37 2.26
N GLN A 30 12.39 -40.07 1.75
CA GLN A 30 13.63 -40.07 2.54
C GLN A 30 13.57 -39.08 3.71
N VAL A 31 13.04 -37.88 3.46
CA VAL A 31 12.86 -36.87 4.52
C VAL A 31 11.85 -37.35 5.57
N LEU A 32 10.72 -37.91 5.14
CA LEU A 32 9.70 -38.43 6.05
C LEU A 32 10.20 -39.62 6.88
N ASP A 33 11.04 -40.48 6.32
CA ASP A 33 11.64 -41.60 7.04
C ASP A 33 12.69 -41.11 8.06
N ALA A 34 13.52 -40.13 7.70
CA ALA A 34 14.44 -39.49 8.65
C ALA A 34 13.69 -38.84 9.84
N LEU A 35 12.56 -38.18 9.58
CA LEU A 35 11.71 -37.59 10.63
C LEU A 35 11.07 -38.64 11.56
N LYS A 36 10.85 -39.88 11.07
CA LYS A 36 10.36 -40.99 11.92
C LYS A 36 11.45 -41.52 12.84
N GLU A 37 12.69 -41.52 12.37
CA GLU A 37 13.85 -41.98 13.13
C GLU A 37 14.31 -40.95 14.17
N ASP A 38 14.24 -39.66 13.82
CA ASP A 38 14.64 -38.54 14.68
C ASP A 38 13.68 -37.35 14.55
N LEU A 39 12.87 -37.13 15.59
CA LEU A 39 11.93 -36.00 15.65
C LEU A 39 12.62 -34.62 15.72
N SER A 40 13.92 -34.58 16.04
CA SER A 40 14.71 -33.34 16.06
C SER A 40 15.34 -33.01 14.71
N PHE A 41 15.24 -33.92 13.73
CA PHE A 41 15.72 -33.70 12.38
C PHE A 41 15.03 -32.47 11.75
N THR A 42 15.84 -31.51 11.28
CA THR A 42 15.36 -30.33 10.56
C THR A 42 15.62 -30.52 9.06
N PRO A 43 14.57 -30.70 8.23
CA PRO A 43 14.75 -31.00 6.82
C PRO A 43 15.30 -29.81 6.03
N ASP A 44 16.25 -30.06 5.13
CA ASP A 44 16.63 -29.09 4.09
C ASP A 44 15.63 -29.17 2.93
N LEU A 45 14.56 -28.38 3.06
CA LEU A 45 13.47 -28.33 2.09
C LEU A 45 13.89 -27.76 0.72
N ASN A 46 14.99 -27.00 0.66
CA ASN A 46 15.52 -26.50 -0.61
C ASN A 46 16.21 -27.63 -1.38
N SER A 47 17.07 -28.39 -0.70
CA SER A 47 17.72 -29.58 -1.29
C SER A 47 16.68 -30.60 -1.75
N MET A 48 15.67 -30.89 -0.92
CA MET A 48 14.56 -31.77 -1.31
C MET A 48 13.82 -31.25 -2.55
N GLY A 49 13.57 -29.94 -2.62
CA GLY A 49 12.94 -29.31 -3.77
C GLY A 49 13.76 -29.46 -5.05
N ASP A 50 15.08 -29.31 -4.97
CA ASP A 50 15.99 -29.48 -6.11
C ASP A 50 16.04 -30.93 -6.59
N GLU A 51 16.12 -31.89 -5.67
CA GLU A 51 16.04 -33.32 -5.98
C GLU A 51 14.71 -33.70 -6.63
N LEU A 52 13.60 -33.16 -6.11
CA LEU A 52 12.26 -33.42 -6.65
C LEU A 52 12.08 -32.86 -8.06
N ARG A 53 12.70 -31.72 -8.39
CA ARG A 53 12.70 -31.17 -9.75
C ARG A 53 13.48 -32.06 -10.74
N VAL A 54 14.52 -32.75 -10.27
CA VAL A 54 15.24 -33.74 -11.08
C VAL A 54 14.40 -35.00 -11.25
N GLU A 55 13.74 -35.47 -10.20
CA GLU A 55 12.88 -36.66 -10.22
C GLU A 55 11.65 -36.46 -11.12
N VAL A 56 11.03 -35.28 -11.06
CA VAL A 56 9.82 -34.92 -11.83
C VAL A 56 10.01 -33.58 -12.54
N PRO A 57 10.68 -33.55 -13.73
CA PRO A 57 11.03 -32.31 -14.43
C PRO A 57 9.83 -31.62 -15.13
N TYR A 58 8.61 -32.12 -14.93
CA TYR A 58 7.41 -31.66 -15.61
C TYR A 58 7.08 -30.17 -15.33
N PRO A 59 7.11 -29.66 -14.09
CA PRO A 59 6.82 -28.25 -13.82
C PRO A 59 7.82 -27.31 -14.50
N GLU A 60 9.10 -27.65 -14.51
CA GLU A 60 10.12 -26.87 -15.22
C GLU A 60 9.90 -26.87 -16.74
N ALA A 61 9.53 -28.03 -17.30
CA ALA A 61 9.22 -28.16 -18.71
C ALA A 61 8.04 -27.25 -19.10
N LEU A 62 6.97 -27.24 -18.30
CA LEU A 62 5.83 -26.33 -18.50
C LEU A 62 6.22 -24.86 -18.39
N GLN A 63 7.03 -24.48 -17.40
CA GLN A 63 7.47 -23.10 -17.23
C GLN A 63 8.35 -22.62 -18.40
N ARG A 64 9.10 -23.52 -19.04
CA ARG A 64 9.89 -23.25 -20.24
C ARG A 64 9.08 -23.33 -21.54
N GLY A 65 7.78 -23.65 -21.47
CA GLY A 65 6.89 -23.73 -22.62
C GLY A 65 7.06 -24.99 -23.48
N TYR A 66 7.67 -26.05 -22.95
CA TYR A 66 7.72 -27.33 -23.64
C TYR A 66 6.40 -28.09 -23.47
N ALA A 67 5.94 -28.76 -24.53
CA ALA A 67 4.84 -29.70 -24.46
C ALA A 67 5.36 -31.06 -23.94
N PRO A 68 5.11 -31.42 -22.68
CA PRO A 68 5.58 -32.69 -22.13
C PRO A 68 4.86 -33.86 -22.80
N ASN A 69 5.57 -34.99 -22.98
CA ASN A 69 4.94 -36.18 -23.53
C ASN A 69 3.91 -36.77 -22.54
N LYS A 70 3.00 -37.61 -23.06
CA LYS A 70 1.89 -38.17 -22.27
C LYS A 70 2.38 -39.00 -21.07
N SER A 71 3.50 -39.72 -21.19
CA SER A 71 4.03 -40.55 -20.11
C SER A 71 4.60 -39.72 -18.96
N ILE A 72 5.32 -38.63 -19.24
CA ILE A 72 5.86 -37.72 -18.22
C ILE A 72 4.70 -37.02 -17.52
N HIS A 73 3.67 -36.59 -18.27
CA HIS A 73 2.46 -36.03 -17.67
C HIS A 73 1.77 -37.03 -16.72
N GLN A 74 1.59 -38.29 -17.13
CA GLN A 74 0.98 -39.32 -16.29
C GLN A 74 1.78 -39.61 -15.02
N ALA A 75 3.12 -39.68 -15.13
CA ALA A 75 4.00 -39.86 -13.98
C ALA A 75 3.91 -38.67 -13.01
N TRP A 76 3.91 -37.44 -13.54
CA TRP A 76 3.71 -36.24 -12.71
C TRP A 76 2.35 -36.22 -12.01
N VAL A 77 1.25 -36.54 -12.72
CA VAL A 77 -0.09 -36.66 -12.08
C VAL A 77 -0.09 -37.75 -11.00
N GLY A 78 0.56 -38.89 -11.25
CA GLY A 78 0.70 -39.97 -10.26
C GLY A 78 1.50 -39.56 -9.03
N ALA A 79 2.55 -38.75 -9.21
CA ALA A 79 3.34 -38.17 -8.13
C ALA A 79 2.54 -37.16 -7.30
N VAL A 80 1.85 -36.23 -7.96
CA VAL A 80 0.94 -35.26 -7.31
C VAL A 80 -0.12 -36.01 -6.52
N ARG A 81 -0.77 -37.03 -7.10
CA ARG A 81 -1.78 -37.88 -6.42
C ARG A 81 -1.24 -38.49 -5.13
N GLY A 82 -0.02 -39.05 -5.18
CA GLY A 82 0.65 -39.63 -4.02
C GLY A 82 0.83 -38.63 -2.88
N ILE A 83 1.26 -37.40 -3.20
CA ILE A 83 1.46 -36.34 -2.20
C ILE A 83 0.13 -35.81 -1.66
N LEU A 84 -0.85 -35.54 -2.53
CA LEU A 84 -2.17 -35.04 -2.11
C LEU A 84 -2.88 -36.03 -1.19
N ASN A 85 -2.78 -37.34 -1.46
CA ASN A 85 -3.33 -38.38 -0.60
C ASN A 85 -2.66 -38.38 0.78
N GLN A 86 -1.34 -38.23 0.84
CA GLN A 86 -0.60 -38.16 2.11
C GLN A 86 -0.93 -36.90 2.92
N ILE A 87 -1.09 -35.75 2.27
CA ILE A 87 -1.55 -34.53 2.93
C ILE A 87 -2.95 -34.76 3.51
N LYS A 88 -3.87 -35.32 2.71
CA LYS A 88 -5.25 -35.56 3.14
C LYS A 88 -5.37 -36.53 4.31
N SER A 89 -4.53 -37.57 4.35
CA SER A 89 -4.49 -38.54 5.45
C SER A 89 -3.61 -38.09 6.62
N TRP A 90 -2.98 -36.92 6.55
CA TRP A 90 -2.06 -36.46 7.60
C TRP A 90 -2.78 -36.35 8.94
N GLY A 91 -2.23 -37.04 9.95
CA GLY A 91 -2.76 -37.06 11.32
C GLY A 91 -4.00 -37.95 11.53
N ALA A 92 -4.50 -38.66 10.51
CA ALA A 92 -5.67 -39.53 10.64
C ALA A 92 -5.41 -40.75 11.54
N ASP A 93 -4.17 -41.21 11.59
CA ASP A 93 -3.78 -42.50 12.19
C ASP A 93 -3.53 -42.40 13.71
N GLY A 94 -3.70 -41.21 14.31
CA GLY A 94 -3.39 -40.94 15.71
C GLY A 94 -1.89 -40.95 16.05
N ASN A 95 -1.04 -41.46 15.16
CA ASN A 95 0.39 -41.18 15.16
C ASN A 95 0.60 -39.73 14.74
N SER A 96 1.05 -38.91 15.69
CA SER A 96 1.48 -37.54 15.47
C SER A 96 2.63 -37.51 14.46
N HIS A 97 2.31 -37.47 13.16
CA HIS A 97 3.26 -37.00 12.17
C HIS A 97 3.66 -35.58 12.60
N SER A 98 4.97 -35.34 12.73
CA SER A 98 5.47 -34.03 13.14
C SER A 98 4.96 -32.96 12.18
N ASN A 99 4.81 -31.72 12.67
CA ASN A 99 4.49 -30.57 11.81
C ASN A 99 5.51 -30.44 10.67
N GLU A 100 6.77 -30.83 10.88
CA GLU A 100 7.80 -30.91 9.84
C GLU A 100 7.49 -31.93 8.74
N GLY A 101 6.81 -33.03 9.07
CA GLY A 101 6.30 -33.98 8.07
C GLY A 101 5.22 -33.35 7.18
N LEU A 102 4.29 -32.59 7.77
CA LEU A 102 3.30 -31.83 6.99
C LEU A 102 3.98 -30.77 6.12
N ARG A 103 4.92 -30.02 6.70
CA ARG A 103 5.71 -28.99 6.01
C ARG A 103 6.44 -29.57 4.79
N THR A 104 7.05 -30.75 4.94
CA THR A 104 7.70 -31.50 3.86
C THR A 104 6.71 -31.81 2.73
N LEU A 105 5.55 -32.39 3.07
CA LEU A 105 4.53 -32.78 2.10
C LEU A 105 3.97 -31.58 1.32
N VAL A 106 3.63 -30.47 1.99
CA VAL A 106 3.09 -29.28 1.31
C VAL A 106 4.14 -28.59 0.47
N THR A 107 5.42 -28.64 0.88
CA THR A 107 6.53 -28.12 0.06
C THR A 107 6.69 -28.95 -1.21
N ALA A 108 6.66 -30.28 -1.09
CA ALA A 108 6.71 -31.18 -2.26
C ALA A 108 5.54 -30.91 -3.21
N ALA A 109 4.32 -30.73 -2.68
CA ALA A 109 3.16 -30.38 -3.48
C ALA A 109 3.36 -29.05 -4.23
N TYR A 110 3.92 -28.04 -3.57
CA TYR A 110 4.19 -26.74 -4.19
C TYR A 110 5.30 -26.79 -5.25
N VAL A 111 6.35 -27.58 -5.03
CA VAL A 111 7.44 -27.79 -6.02
C VAL A 111 6.92 -28.51 -7.26
N LEU A 112 5.96 -29.42 -7.11
CA LEU A 112 5.28 -30.09 -8.23
C LEU A 112 4.24 -29.22 -8.95
N ASP A 113 3.97 -28.01 -8.45
CA ASP A 113 3.01 -27.07 -9.01
C ASP A 113 3.68 -25.94 -9.81
N VAL A 114 2.88 -25.17 -10.52
CA VAL A 114 3.28 -23.91 -11.16
C VAL A 114 2.80 -22.76 -10.29
N GLN A 115 3.66 -22.31 -9.37
CA GLN A 115 3.41 -21.18 -8.46
C GLN A 115 2.17 -21.34 -7.56
N GLY A 116 1.84 -22.56 -7.14
CA GLY A 116 0.69 -22.80 -6.23
C GLY A 116 -0.69 -22.75 -6.90
N ARG A 117 -0.77 -22.64 -8.23
CA ARG A 117 -2.05 -22.53 -8.96
C ARG A 117 -2.88 -23.80 -8.89
N GLY A 118 -2.28 -24.97 -9.13
CA GLY A 118 -2.96 -26.26 -9.02
C GLY A 118 -3.34 -26.57 -7.58
N LEU A 119 -2.43 -26.31 -6.65
CA LEU A 119 -2.62 -26.54 -5.21
C LEU A 119 -3.78 -25.71 -4.66
N ALA A 120 -3.88 -24.42 -5.03
CA ALA A 120 -5.01 -23.57 -4.66
C ALA A 120 -6.36 -24.14 -5.13
N HIS A 121 -6.37 -24.78 -6.30
CA HIS A 121 -7.61 -25.29 -6.90
C HIS A 121 -8.13 -26.56 -6.21
N VAL A 122 -7.24 -27.36 -5.64
CA VAL A 122 -7.60 -28.62 -4.96
C VAL A 122 -7.62 -28.50 -3.44
N ALA A 123 -7.30 -27.32 -2.91
CA ALA A 123 -7.10 -27.09 -1.47
C ALA A 123 -8.29 -27.58 -0.63
N THR A 124 -9.54 -27.31 -1.04
CA THR A 124 -10.74 -27.68 -0.29
C THR A 124 -10.99 -29.18 -0.24
N ALA A 125 -10.41 -29.95 -1.18
CA ALA A 125 -10.54 -31.41 -1.23
C ALA A 125 -9.51 -32.15 -0.36
N ILE A 126 -8.39 -31.48 -0.02
CA ILE A 126 -7.24 -32.10 0.65
C ILE A 126 -7.00 -31.57 2.07
N VAL A 127 -7.38 -30.32 2.37
CA VAL A 127 -7.15 -29.72 3.70
C VAL A 127 -8.28 -30.15 4.63
N THR A 128 -8.03 -31.18 5.43
CA THR A 128 -8.90 -31.59 6.54
C THR A 128 -8.73 -30.68 7.74
N GLU A 129 -9.58 -30.80 8.76
CA GLU A 129 -9.49 -30.01 9.99
C GLU A 129 -8.16 -30.21 10.76
N VAL A 130 -7.64 -31.44 10.72
CA VAL A 130 -6.34 -31.78 11.31
C VAL A 130 -5.22 -31.09 10.53
N VAL A 131 -5.23 -31.20 9.19
CA VAL A 131 -4.28 -30.50 8.31
C VAL A 131 -4.34 -28.99 8.53
N ARG A 132 -5.55 -28.40 8.58
CA ARG A 132 -5.77 -26.97 8.86
C ARG A 132 -5.03 -26.54 10.13
N SER A 133 -5.17 -27.31 11.20
CA SER A 133 -4.54 -27.03 12.49
C SER A 133 -3.01 -27.13 12.44
N GLY A 134 -2.47 -28.10 11.69
CA GLY A 134 -1.04 -28.22 11.43
C GLY A 134 -0.48 -27.04 10.62
N LEU A 135 -1.20 -26.62 9.57
CA LEU A 135 -0.84 -25.46 8.74
C LEU A 135 -0.89 -24.15 9.55
N GLU A 136 -1.92 -23.98 10.38
CA GLU A 136 -2.06 -22.85 11.30
C GLU A 136 -0.89 -22.77 12.27
N THR A 137 -0.49 -23.92 12.84
CA THR A 137 0.66 -24.01 13.76
C THR A 137 1.97 -23.64 13.04
N LEU A 138 2.24 -24.23 11.87
CA LEU A 138 3.44 -23.93 11.08
C LEU A 138 3.54 -22.45 10.71
N LEU A 139 2.43 -21.83 10.30
CA LEU A 139 2.41 -20.40 9.98
C LEU A 139 2.55 -19.53 11.23
N SER A 140 1.98 -19.96 12.35
CA SER A 140 2.10 -19.26 13.64
C SER A 140 3.52 -19.32 14.19
N GLU A 141 4.28 -20.38 13.91
CA GLU A 141 5.68 -20.53 14.29
C GLU A 141 6.65 -19.85 13.29
N PHE A 142 6.17 -19.49 12.10
CA PHE A 142 6.99 -18.84 11.09
C PHE A 142 7.68 -17.59 11.64
N MET A 143 9.01 -17.57 11.53
CA MET A 143 9.83 -16.40 11.73
C MET A 143 10.42 -15.99 10.40
N PHE A 144 10.10 -14.78 9.96
CA PHE A 144 10.68 -14.23 8.74
C PHE A 144 12.20 -14.14 8.88
N ARG A 145 12.91 -14.71 7.90
CA ARG A 145 14.35 -14.56 7.74
C ARG A 145 14.58 -13.93 6.36
N PRO A 146 15.29 -12.79 6.28
CA PRO A 146 15.60 -12.19 4.99
C PRO A 146 16.35 -13.20 4.12
N PHE A 147 15.99 -13.25 2.84
CA PHE A 147 16.64 -14.15 1.88
C PHE A 147 18.15 -13.91 1.77
N LEU A 148 18.55 -12.64 1.81
CA LEU A 148 19.94 -12.23 1.91
C LEU A 148 20.29 -12.02 3.37
N ASP A 149 21.19 -12.84 3.91
CA ASP A 149 21.67 -12.73 5.29
C ASP A 149 22.66 -11.56 5.50
N ASP A 150 22.43 -10.45 4.80
CA ASP A 150 23.13 -9.18 5.00
C ASP A 150 22.47 -8.41 6.14
N LYS A 151 23.30 -7.90 7.04
CA LYS A 151 22.93 -7.02 8.16
C LYS A 151 21.97 -5.90 7.72
N ARG A 152 22.21 -5.27 6.56
CA ARG A 152 21.36 -4.17 6.06
C ARG A 152 19.91 -4.59 5.81
N HIS A 153 19.71 -5.80 5.29
CA HIS A 153 18.36 -6.32 5.03
C HIS A 153 17.66 -6.65 6.34
N ARG A 154 18.36 -7.27 7.30
CA ARG A 154 17.82 -7.51 8.65
C ARG A 154 17.38 -6.22 9.33
N GLU A 155 18.24 -5.21 9.35
CA GLU A 155 17.93 -3.89 9.92
C GLU A 155 16.71 -3.23 9.24
N ALA A 156 16.59 -3.34 7.91
CA ALA A 156 15.43 -2.80 7.20
C ALA A 156 14.11 -3.50 7.56
N HIS A 157 14.13 -4.82 7.76
CA HIS A 157 12.95 -5.58 8.18
C HIS A 157 12.58 -5.36 9.65
N ASP A 158 13.57 -5.12 10.52
CA ASP A 158 13.35 -4.76 11.92
C ASP A 158 12.79 -3.32 12.03
N ASP A 159 13.37 -2.36 11.31
CA ASP A 159 12.85 -0.99 11.20
C ASP A 159 11.40 -0.98 10.70
N ALA A 160 11.10 -1.80 9.69
CA ALA A 160 9.76 -1.91 9.14
C ALA A 160 8.75 -2.40 10.19
N ARG A 161 9.14 -3.42 10.97
CA ARG A 161 8.35 -3.95 12.08
C ARG A 161 8.10 -2.89 13.13
N ASP A 162 9.14 -2.18 13.55
CA ASP A 162 9.05 -1.11 14.55
C ASP A 162 8.14 0.03 14.09
N TYR A 163 8.25 0.45 12.83
CA TYR A 163 7.38 1.48 12.27
C TYR A 163 5.92 1.03 12.21
N ALA A 164 5.64 -0.20 11.79
CA ALA A 164 4.27 -0.72 11.74
C ALA A 164 3.65 -0.80 13.15
N GLN A 165 4.39 -1.33 14.14
CA GLN A 165 3.93 -1.42 15.53
C GLN A 165 3.66 -0.04 16.16
N GLN A 166 4.42 0.97 15.72
CA GLN A 166 4.25 2.35 16.19
C GLN A 166 3.22 3.15 15.39
N SER A 167 2.52 2.56 14.39
CA SER A 167 1.64 3.28 13.46
C SER A 167 2.36 4.45 12.77
N ARG A 168 3.59 4.21 12.29
CA ARG A 168 4.44 5.19 11.59
C ARG A 168 4.59 4.83 10.12
N TYR A 169 3.47 4.66 9.44
CA TYR A 169 3.39 4.26 8.05
C TYR A 169 4.07 5.25 7.10
N GLU A 170 4.17 6.53 7.46
CA GLU A 170 4.92 7.54 6.71
C GLU A 170 6.43 7.25 6.63
N MET A 171 6.97 6.52 7.62
CA MET A 171 8.34 6.04 7.62
C MET A 171 8.48 4.69 6.92
N LEU A 172 7.41 3.88 6.92
CA LEU A 172 7.38 2.56 6.32
C LEU A 172 7.25 2.63 4.79
N LEU A 173 6.34 3.44 4.24
CA LEU A 173 6.01 3.47 2.81
C LEU A 173 7.24 3.56 1.90
N PRO A 174 8.20 4.48 2.12
CA PRO A 174 9.35 4.62 1.23
C PRO A 174 10.30 3.42 1.28
N ARG A 175 10.28 2.66 2.37
CA ARG A 175 11.12 1.46 2.56
C ARG A 175 10.44 0.19 2.08
N PHE A 176 9.12 0.12 2.19
CA PHE A 176 8.36 -1.09 1.99
C PHE A 176 8.56 -1.69 0.58
N HIS A 177 8.62 -0.85 -0.45
CA HIS A 177 8.87 -1.27 -1.83
C HIS A 177 10.29 -1.82 -2.08
N HIS A 178 11.21 -1.60 -1.15
CA HIS A 178 12.59 -2.08 -1.22
C HIS A 178 12.82 -3.32 -0.34
N LEU A 179 11.81 -3.75 0.43
CA LEU A 179 11.87 -4.97 1.20
C LEU A 179 11.66 -6.17 0.27
N PHE A 180 12.55 -7.17 0.39
CA PHE A 180 12.46 -8.40 -0.38
C PHE A 180 11.85 -9.50 0.48
N PHE A 181 10.59 -9.82 0.21
CA PHE A 181 9.88 -10.95 0.81
C PHE A 181 10.03 -12.14 -0.13
N GLY A 182 11.14 -12.87 -0.08
CA GLY A 182 11.32 -14.11 -0.83
C GLY A 182 10.83 -15.31 -0.01
N PRO A 183 9.56 -15.73 -0.09
CA PRO A 183 9.08 -16.86 0.69
C PRO A 183 9.69 -18.17 0.20
N GLY A 184 9.94 -19.08 1.14
CA GLY A 184 10.19 -20.47 0.82
C GLY A 184 8.96 -21.14 0.17
N GLY A 185 9.19 -22.27 -0.50
CA GLY A 185 8.12 -23.06 -1.10
C GLY A 185 7.11 -23.58 -0.05
N ASP A 186 7.59 -23.84 1.16
CA ASP A 186 6.78 -24.24 2.31
C ASP A 186 5.75 -23.16 2.69
N ILE A 187 6.20 -21.93 2.95
CA ILE A 187 5.31 -20.82 3.34
C ILE A 187 4.36 -20.46 2.21
N SER A 188 4.86 -20.51 0.97
CA SER A 188 4.02 -20.31 -0.21
C SER A 188 2.90 -21.34 -0.29
N ALA A 189 3.20 -22.61 -0.02
CA ALA A 189 2.20 -23.68 0.03
C ALA A 189 1.18 -23.46 1.15
N ILE A 190 1.66 -23.18 2.37
CA ILE A 190 0.81 -23.02 3.57
C ILE A 190 -0.18 -21.86 3.38
N VAL A 191 0.30 -20.69 2.96
CA VAL A 191 -0.55 -19.52 2.72
C VAL A 191 -1.55 -19.81 1.60
N THR A 192 -1.12 -20.47 0.52
CA THR A 192 -2.00 -20.82 -0.60
C THR A 192 -3.13 -21.75 -0.16
N LEU A 193 -2.81 -22.80 0.61
CA LEU A 193 -3.78 -23.77 1.11
C LEU A 193 -4.75 -23.15 2.11
N LEU A 194 -4.24 -22.37 3.07
CA LEU A 194 -5.08 -21.71 4.06
C LEU A 194 -5.99 -20.67 3.41
N HIS A 195 -5.49 -19.81 2.52
CA HIS A 195 -6.32 -18.84 1.82
C HIS A 195 -7.43 -19.49 0.99
N ALA A 196 -7.12 -20.60 0.29
CA ALA A 196 -8.08 -21.26 -0.60
C ALA A 196 -9.15 -22.08 0.16
N SER A 197 -8.83 -22.63 1.33
CA SER A 197 -9.75 -23.50 2.08
C SER A 197 -10.33 -22.88 3.34
N PHE A 198 -9.55 -22.07 4.06
CA PHE A 198 -9.88 -21.53 5.38
C PHE A 198 -9.34 -20.09 5.54
N PRO A 199 -9.80 -19.13 4.72
CA PRO A 199 -9.29 -17.75 4.74
C PRO A 199 -9.38 -17.09 6.13
N ASP A 200 -10.42 -17.38 6.90
CA ASP A 200 -10.58 -16.90 8.29
C ASP A 200 -9.44 -17.37 9.21
N THR A 201 -8.90 -18.57 8.97
CA THR A 201 -7.76 -19.08 9.74
C THR A 201 -6.49 -18.30 9.39
N LEU A 202 -6.26 -18.03 8.11
CA LEU A 202 -5.14 -17.19 7.68
C LEU A 202 -5.25 -15.77 8.26
N ALA A 203 -6.45 -15.17 8.24
CA ALA A 203 -6.72 -13.86 8.80
C ALA A 203 -6.36 -13.80 10.29
N ARG A 204 -6.85 -14.78 11.06
CA ARG A 204 -6.56 -14.91 12.50
C ARG A 204 -5.06 -15.01 12.80
N VAL A 205 -4.30 -15.77 12.00
CA VAL A 205 -2.85 -15.89 12.18
C VAL A 205 -2.16 -14.54 11.93
N ILE A 206 -2.54 -13.82 10.87
CA ILE A 206 -1.99 -12.49 10.56
C ILE A 206 -2.29 -11.50 11.69
N GLU A 207 -3.53 -11.50 12.18
CA GLU A 207 -3.97 -10.65 13.30
C GLU A 207 -3.22 -10.97 14.59
N THR A 208 -3.08 -12.25 14.92
CA THR A 208 -2.43 -12.70 16.15
C THR A 208 -0.93 -12.41 16.13
N LYS A 209 -0.26 -12.65 14.99
CA LYS A 209 1.18 -12.37 14.87
C LYS A 209 1.48 -10.88 14.81
N ASN A 210 0.62 -10.10 14.16
CA ASN A 210 0.79 -8.66 13.95
C ASN A 210 2.23 -8.29 13.50
N ASP A 211 2.78 -9.05 12.56
CA ASP A 211 4.13 -8.85 12.02
C ASP A 211 4.02 -8.39 10.55
N ILE A 212 4.51 -7.18 10.28
CA ILE A 212 4.52 -6.60 8.94
C ILE A 212 5.31 -7.45 7.93
N ASN A 213 6.28 -8.24 8.40
CA ASN A 213 7.06 -9.11 7.53
C ASN A 213 6.27 -10.33 7.08
N LEU A 214 5.48 -10.94 7.99
CA LEU A 214 4.51 -11.96 7.60
C LEU A 214 3.46 -11.35 6.65
N SER A 215 2.97 -10.15 6.97
CA SER A 215 2.03 -9.44 6.10
C SER A 215 2.58 -9.23 4.68
N GLY A 216 3.85 -8.80 4.57
CA GLY A 216 4.54 -8.65 3.29
C GLY A 216 4.68 -9.97 2.53
N VAL A 217 5.02 -11.06 3.22
CA VAL A 217 5.08 -12.41 2.64
C VAL A 217 3.72 -12.88 2.14
N VAL A 218 2.66 -12.78 2.95
CA VAL A 218 1.31 -13.19 2.55
C VAL A 218 0.85 -12.36 1.36
N ASN A 219 1.05 -11.04 1.39
CA ASN A 219 0.74 -10.17 0.28
C ASN A 219 1.49 -10.55 -1.00
N TYR A 220 2.80 -10.85 -0.91
CA TYR A 220 3.59 -11.31 -2.05
C TYR A 220 3.07 -12.62 -2.67
N ILE A 221 2.63 -13.56 -1.83
CA ILE A 221 2.09 -14.86 -2.28
C ILE A 221 0.71 -14.69 -2.92
N LEU A 222 -0.19 -13.92 -2.30
CA LEU A 222 -1.56 -13.74 -2.78
C LEU A 222 -1.67 -12.76 -3.97
N ARG A 223 -0.71 -11.85 -4.10
CA ARG A 223 -0.65 -10.81 -5.15
C ARG A 223 -1.95 -10.00 -5.20
N GLU A 224 -2.57 -9.89 -6.37
CA GLU A 224 -3.86 -9.24 -6.57
C GLU A 224 -4.90 -9.69 -5.53
N LYS A 225 -4.98 -10.99 -5.20
CA LYS A 225 -5.97 -11.49 -4.22
C LYS A 225 -5.78 -10.90 -2.82
N ALA A 226 -4.58 -10.40 -2.50
CA ALA A 226 -4.25 -9.84 -1.19
C ALA A 226 -5.12 -8.64 -0.82
N LEU A 227 -5.39 -7.71 -1.76
CA LEU A 227 -6.18 -6.52 -1.44
C LEU A 227 -7.64 -6.89 -1.11
N ARG A 228 -8.23 -7.86 -1.83
CA ARG A 228 -9.58 -8.36 -1.49
C ARG A 228 -9.58 -9.07 -0.15
N PHE A 229 -8.60 -9.94 0.09
CA PHE A 229 -8.47 -10.63 1.36
C PHE A 229 -8.23 -9.66 2.54
N ALA A 230 -7.54 -8.54 2.32
CA ALA A 230 -7.29 -7.54 3.34
C ALA A 230 -8.58 -6.86 3.86
N VAL A 231 -9.70 -6.92 3.14
CA VAL A 231 -11.02 -6.49 3.63
C VAL A 231 -11.44 -7.32 4.85
N ASP A 232 -11.16 -8.62 4.83
CA ASP A 232 -11.58 -9.57 5.87
C ASP A 232 -10.64 -9.60 7.08
N VAL A 233 -9.44 -9.01 6.96
CA VAL A 233 -8.38 -9.02 7.98
C VAL A 233 -8.39 -7.71 8.77
N GLN A 234 -8.48 -7.75 10.10
CA GLN A 234 -8.51 -6.55 10.95
C GLN A 234 -7.13 -5.89 11.17
N ASN A 235 -6.06 -6.55 10.76
CA ASN A 235 -4.70 -6.04 10.93
C ASN A 235 -4.39 -4.86 9.99
N ASN A 236 -4.29 -3.65 10.53
CA ASN A 236 -3.98 -2.44 9.76
C ASN A 236 -2.61 -2.48 9.07
N GLY A 237 -1.63 -3.17 9.65
CA GLY A 237 -0.32 -3.39 9.01
C GLY A 237 -0.44 -4.22 7.73
N PHE A 238 -1.26 -5.27 7.74
CA PHE A 238 -1.56 -6.08 6.57
C PHE A 238 -2.31 -5.30 5.50
N LYS A 239 -3.36 -4.57 5.88
CA LYS A 239 -4.10 -3.69 4.95
C LYS A 239 -3.15 -2.69 4.29
N PHE A 240 -2.25 -2.08 5.07
CA PHE A 240 -1.27 -1.13 4.55
C PHE A 240 -0.29 -1.79 3.57
N ALA A 241 0.26 -2.95 3.92
CA ALA A 241 1.17 -3.71 3.06
C ALA A 241 0.53 -4.07 1.70
N CYS A 242 -0.72 -4.50 1.73
CA CYS A 242 -1.49 -4.82 0.53
C CYS A 242 -1.71 -3.58 -0.33
N LEU A 243 -2.16 -2.48 0.29
CA LEU A 243 -2.43 -1.23 -0.42
C LEU A 243 -1.16 -0.63 -1.03
N ALA A 244 -0.07 -0.55 -0.26
CA ALA A 244 1.20 -0.03 -0.73
C ALA A 244 1.71 -0.82 -1.95
N SER A 245 1.71 -2.15 -1.87
CA SER A 245 2.15 -3.01 -2.98
C SER A 245 1.26 -2.84 -4.20
N PHE A 246 -0.06 -2.84 -4.00
CA PHE A 246 -1.03 -2.70 -5.07
C PHE A 246 -0.83 -1.41 -5.86
N VAL A 247 -0.65 -0.27 -5.17
CA VAL A 247 -0.40 1.02 -5.81
C VAL A 247 0.93 1.06 -6.53
N HIS A 248 1.96 0.40 -5.99
CA HIS A 248 3.26 0.31 -6.64
C HIS A 248 3.21 -0.49 -7.94
N GLU A 249 2.52 -1.63 -7.95
CA GLU A 249 2.36 -2.50 -9.12
C GLU A 249 1.52 -1.85 -10.21
N HIS A 250 0.50 -1.06 -9.82
CA HIS A 250 -0.51 -0.53 -10.74
C HIS A 250 -0.35 0.97 -11.03
N ARG A 251 0.85 1.53 -10.86
CA ARG A 251 1.14 2.96 -11.13
C ARG A 251 0.70 3.44 -12.52
N GLN A 252 0.72 2.56 -13.51
CA GLN A 252 0.43 2.88 -14.91
C GLN A 252 -0.97 2.48 -15.36
N GLN A 253 -1.56 1.47 -14.72
CA GLN A 253 -2.84 0.92 -15.15
C GLN A 253 -3.59 0.37 -13.95
N ILE A 254 -4.77 0.93 -13.69
CA ILE A 254 -5.69 0.47 -12.65
C ILE A 254 -6.52 -0.68 -13.24
N PRO A 255 -6.52 -1.87 -12.65
CA PRO A 255 -7.39 -2.94 -13.12
C PRO A 255 -8.85 -2.64 -12.73
N ALA A 256 -9.80 -3.27 -13.40
CA ALA A 256 -11.22 -3.07 -13.10
C ALA A 256 -11.64 -3.79 -11.80
N GLY A 257 -12.55 -3.19 -11.03
CA GLY A 257 -13.19 -3.81 -9.86
C GLY A 257 -12.34 -3.83 -8.57
N TRP A 258 -11.45 -2.85 -8.41
CA TRP A 258 -10.62 -2.65 -7.20
C TRP A 258 -11.03 -1.43 -6.37
N ASP A 259 -11.91 -0.59 -6.91
CA ASP A 259 -12.54 0.54 -6.24
C ASP A 259 -13.26 0.10 -4.95
N ALA A 260 -14.10 -0.93 -5.01
CA ALA A 260 -14.87 -1.35 -3.84
C ALA A 260 -14.01 -1.91 -2.69
N PRO A 261 -13.06 -2.85 -2.90
CA PRO A 261 -12.17 -3.30 -1.82
C PRO A 261 -11.30 -2.19 -1.25
N LEU A 262 -10.86 -1.24 -2.09
CA LEU A 262 -10.06 -0.11 -1.65
C LEU A 262 -10.88 0.82 -0.75
N GLY A 263 -12.08 1.21 -1.17
CA GLY A 263 -12.95 2.07 -0.39
C GLY A 263 -13.29 1.46 0.97
N GLU A 264 -13.62 0.17 0.98
CA GLU A 264 -13.89 -0.58 2.22
C GLU A 264 -12.67 -0.61 3.16
N ILE A 265 -11.45 -0.83 2.65
CA ILE A 265 -10.22 -0.77 3.46
C ILE A 265 -10.02 0.63 4.05
N LEU A 266 -10.23 1.68 3.25
CA LEU A 266 -10.08 3.06 3.71
C LEU A 266 -11.05 3.38 4.85
N HIS A 267 -12.32 2.99 4.70
CA HIS A 267 -13.34 3.13 5.73
C HIS A 267 -13.00 2.36 7.01
N GLN A 268 -12.63 1.08 6.90
CA GLN A 268 -12.28 0.27 8.05
C GLN A 268 -11.09 0.85 8.84
N VAL A 269 -10.07 1.38 8.18
CA VAL A 269 -8.94 2.03 8.87
C VAL A 269 -9.36 3.36 9.52
N ALA A 270 -10.16 4.16 8.81
CA ALA A 270 -10.69 5.42 9.32
C ALA A 270 -11.55 5.25 10.58
N ASP A 271 -12.34 4.18 10.65
CA ASP A 271 -13.26 3.91 11.76
C ASP A 271 -12.59 3.17 12.93
N ASN A 272 -11.65 2.26 12.64
CA ASN A 272 -11.06 1.41 13.68
C ASN A 272 -9.91 2.08 14.44
N SER A 273 -9.16 3.00 13.80
CA SER A 273 -7.96 3.58 14.41
C SER A 273 -7.62 4.95 13.86
N LYS A 274 -7.99 6.00 14.62
CA LYS A 274 -7.61 7.39 14.33
C LYS A 274 -6.10 7.56 14.10
N LYS A 275 -5.28 6.89 14.91
CA LYS A 275 -3.82 6.99 14.84
C LYS A 275 -3.28 6.39 13.53
N ASP A 276 -3.78 5.21 13.14
CA ASP A 276 -3.39 4.58 11.89
C ASP A 276 -3.89 5.40 10.70
N TRP A 277 -5.14 5.88 10.73
CA TRP A 277 -5.70 6.77 9.72
C TRP A 277 -4.83 8.02 9.50
N GLU A 278 -4.49 8.76 10.57
CA GLU A 278 -3.63 9.94 10.49
C GLU A 278 -2.23 9.62 9.92
N SER A 279 -1.69 8.45 10.21
CA SER A 279 -0.40 8.01 9.67
C SER A 279 -0.50 7.57 8.20
N TRP A 280 -1.59 6.91 7.80
CA TRP A 280 -1.87 6.57 6.40
C TRP A 280 -2.02 7.82 5.55
N MET A 281 -2.78 8.82 6.04
CA MET A 281 -2.91 10.10 5.34
C MET A 281 -1.53 10.74 5.18
N ARG A 282 -0.70 10.79 6.22
CA ARG A 282 0.68 11.30 6.11
C ARG A 282 1.57 10.46 5.20
N ALA A 283 1.36 9.15 5.08
CA ALA A 283 2.14 8.30 4.20
C ALA A 283 1.84 8.59 2.72
N PHE A 284 0.56 8.62 2.35
CA PHE A 284 0.13 8.75 0.95
C PHE A 284 -0.05 10.21 0.49
N LEU A 285 -0.43 11.13 1.38
CA LEU A 285 -0.81 12.49 0.99
C LEU A 285 0.17 13.58 1.43
N ARG A 286 1.33 13.22 1.97
CA ARG A 286 2.38 14.21 2.26
C ARG A 286 2.76 15.03 1.04
N TYR A 287 2.76 14.39 -0.13
CA TYR A 287 3.01 15.01 -1.43
C TYR A 287 1.90 14.61 -2.42
N PRO A 288 0.76 15.33 -2.44
CA PRO A 288 -0.34 15.03 -3.36
C PRO A 288 0.14 14.97 -4.82
N GLY A 289 -0.39 14.02 -5.58
CA GLY A 289 0.01 13.65 -6.94
C GLY A 289 0.97 12.46 -7.01
N GLY A 290 1.37 11.90 -5.87
CA GLY A 290 2.28 10.76 -5.79
C GLY A 290 1.58 9.40 -5.92
N TYR A 291 0.30 9.33 -5.55
CA TYR A 291 -0.44 8.07 -5.44
C TYR A 291 -1.87 8.23 -5.98
N SER A 292 -1.99 8.57 -7.27
CA SER A 292 -3.27 8.88 -7.93
C SER A 292 -4.40 7.88 -7.67
N LEU A 293 -4.09 6.59 -7.57
CA LEU A 293 -5.07 5.55 -7.30
C LEU A 293 -5.72 5.74 -5.91
N ILE A 294 -4.91 5.95 -4.87
CA ILE A 294 -5.40 6.22 -3.52
C ILE A 294 -6.06 7.58 -3.45
N GLU A 295 -5.49 8.59 -4.10
CA GLU A 295 -6.03 9.96 -4.12
C GLU A 295 -7.43 10.00 -4.72
N ASN A 296 -7.65 9.32 -5.86
CA ASN A 296 -8.95 9.24 -6.50
C ASN A 296 -9.98 8.50 -5.63
N ALA A 297 -9.59 7.37 -5.02
CA ALA A 297 -10.48 6.64 -4.13
C ALA A 297 -10.82 7.46 -2.88
N LEU A 298 -9.83 8.06 -2.23
CA LEU A 298 -10.04 8.90 -1.05
C LEU A 298 -10.98 10.07 -1.33
N ALA A 299 -10.87 10.72 -2.48
CA ALA A 299 -11.76 11.83 -2.82
C ALA A 299 -13.25 11.41 -2.82
N LEU A 300 -13.55 10.19 -3.27
CA LEU A 300 -14.90 9.64 -3.26
C LEU A 300 -15.34 9.24 -1.84
N GLU A 301 -14.50 8.46 -1.15
CA GLU A 301 -14.83 7.93 0.19
C GLU A 301 -14.89 9.02 1.27
N LEU A 302 -14.17 10.13 1.12
CA LEU A 302 -14.24 11.24 2.08
C LEU A 302 -15.66 11.82 2.19
N SER A 303 -16.49 11.70 1.16
CA SER A 303 -17.87 12.24 1.17
C SER A 303 -18.79 11.55 2.19
N SER A 304 -18.52 10.29 2.53
CA SER A 304 -19.23 9.49 3.55
C SER A 304 -18.57 9.54 4.93
N MET A 305 -17.38 10.14 5.05
CA MET A 305 -16.61 10.25 6.28
C MET A 305 -16.99 11.48 7.12
N ASP A 306 -16.62 11.46 8.39
CA ASP A 306 -16.85 12.53 9.35
C ASP A 306 -15.76 13.61 9.32
N GLU A 307 -16.05 14.72 10.03
CA GLU A 307 -15.15 15.86 10.12
C GLU A 307 -13.78 15.53 10.74
N SER A 308 -13.72 14.54 11.65
CA SER A 308 -12.45 14.15 12.28
C SER A 308 -11.51 13.48 11.28
N GLN A 309 -12.06 12.68 10.37
CA GLN A 309 -11.34 12.01 9.30
C GLN A 309 -10.93 13.00 8.21
N TRP A 310 -11.77 14.00 7.91
CA TRP A 310 -11.42 15.13 7.05
C TRP A 310 -10.25 15.94 7.60
N LEU A 311 -10.22 16.20 8.91
CA LEU A 311 -9.11 16.92 9.54
C LEU A 311 -7.78 16.17 9.41
N ALA A 312 -7.78 14.84 9.56
CA ALA A 312 -6.58 14.02 9.33
C ALA A 312 -6.11 14.08 7.87
N PHE A 313 -7.06 14.01 6.92
CA PHE A 313 -6.80 14.21 5.50
C PHE A 313 -6.17 15.58 5.21
N LEU A 314 -6.75 16.67 5.73
CA LEU A 314 -6.27 18.04 5.53
C LEU A 314 -4.92 18.30 6.20
N ARG A 315 -4.59 17.63 7.31
CA ARG A 315 -3.30 17.82 8.00
C ARG A 315 -2.13 17.05 7.37
N ALA A 316 -2.39 16.15 6.43
CA ALA A 316 -1.35 15.31 5.85
C ALA A 316 -0.44 16.01 4.84
N PRO A 317 -0.93 16.87 3.92
CA PRO A 317 -0.08 17.55 2.93
C PRO A 317 0.94 18.48 3.57
N MET A 318 2.16 18.45 3.04
CA MET A 318 3.22 19.38 3.42
C MET A 318 3.08 20.69 2.63
N LEU A 319 2.60 21.75 3.28
CA LEU A 319 2.23 23.01 2.61
C LEU A 319 3.42 23.85 2.12
N SER A 320 4.58 23.75 2.77
CA SER A 320 5.77 24.57 2.45
C SER A 320 6.45 24.27 1.12
N HIS A 321 6.26 23.08 0.54
CA HIS A 321 7.37 22.53 -0.25
C HIS A 321 7.08 22.32 -1.73
N PHE A 322 5.84 22.39 -2.20
CA PHE A 322 5.55 22.07 -3.60
C PHE A 322 4.27 22.73 -4.14
N GLY A 323 4.42 23.78 -4.95
CA GLY A 323 3.33 24.27 -5.81
C GLY A 323 2.79 23.20 -6.77
N LYS A 324 3.59 22.17 -7.08
CA LYS A 324 3.17 21.00 -7.87
C LYS A 324 2.05 20.18 -7.21
N CYS A 325 1.87 20.29 -5.89
CA CYS A 325 0.81 19.60 -5.17
C CYS A 325 -0.54 20.33 -5.23
N ALA A 326 -0.58 21.60 -5.67
CA ALA A 326 -1.80 22.38 -5.75
C ALA A 326 -2.82 21.75 -6.72
N ALA A 327 -2.39 21.33 -7.90
CA ALA A 327 -3.28 20.76 -8.91
C ALA A 327 -3.84 19.38 -8.52
N PRO A 328 -3.02 18.41 -8.08
CA PRO A 328 -3.56 17.14 -7.58
C PRO A 328 -4.52 17.32 -6.41
N PHE A 329 -4.19 18.18 -5.43
CA PHE A 329 -5.07 18.42 -4.29
C PHE A 329 -6.37 19.12 -4.69
N ALA A 330 -6.31 20.07 -5.63
CA ALA A 330 -7.51 20.69 -6.19
C ALA A 330 -8.42 19.67 -6.87
N GLN A 331 -7.84 18.74 -7.64
CA GLN A 331 -8.61 17.66 -8.28
C GLN A 331 -9.32 16.78 -7.25
N MET A 332 -8.63 16.36 -6.18
CA MET A 332 -9.27 15.59 -5.09
C MET A 332 -10.46 16.34 -4.46
N MET A 333 -10.33 17.65 -4.24
CA MET A 333 -11.43 18.46 -3.69
C MET A 333 -12.60 18.62 -4.68
N ILE A 334 -12.33 18.66 -5.99
CA ILE A 334 -13.35 18.67 -7.05
C ILE A 334 -14.10 17.34 -7.08
N ASP A 335 -13.39 16.23 -6.99
CA ASP A 335 -13.99 14.89 -6.98
C ASP A 335 -14.80 14.68 -5.70
N PHE A 336 -14.29 15.15 -4.55
CA PHE A 336 -15.04 15.20 -3.29
C PHE A 336 -16.32 16.04 -3.41
N ARG A 337 -16.28 17.18 -4.08
CA ARG A 337 -17.47 18.01 -4.36
C ARG A 337 -18.47 17.24 -5.23
N ALA A 338 -17.99 16.53 -6.24
CA ALA A 338 -18.86 15.75 -7.12
C ALA A 338 -19.59 14.63 -6.35
N ALA A 339 -18.95 14.03 -5.34
CA ALA A 339 -19.54 13.00 -4.51
C ALA A 339 -20.42 13.55 -3.36
N GLY A 340 -19.95 14.56 -2.63
CA GLY A 340 -20.58 15.07 -1.39
C GLY A 340 -21.36 16.38 -1.53
N GLY A 341 -21.31 17.04 -2.68
CA GLY A 341 -22.02 18.30 -2.96
C GLY A 341 -21.33 19.57 -2.44
N ASP A 342 -21.93 20.72 -2.76
CA ASP A 342 -21.39 22.05 -2.48
C ASP A 342 -21.29 22.37 -0.99
N GLU A 343 -22.26 21.92 -0.18
CA GLU A 343 -22.25 22.18 1.26
C GLU A 343 -21.07 21.49 1.96
N SER A 344 -20.79 20.24 1.59
CA SER A 344 -19.67 19.46 2.10
C SER A 344 -18.34 20.09 1.69
N LEU A 345 -18.21 20.52 0.43
CA LEU A 345 -17.05 21.26 -0.04
C LEU A 345 -16.85 22.56 0.75
N ALA A 346 -17.91 23.33 1.01
CA ALA A 346 -17.81 24.57 1.78
C ALA A 346 -17.35 24.32 3.23
N LYS A 347 -17.84 23.26 3.87
CA LYS A 347 -17.40 22.85 5.21
C LYS A 347 -15.92 22.44 5.22
N MET A 348 -15.51 21.56 4.32
CA MET A 348 -14.10 21.11 4.22
C MET A 348 -13.16 22.28 3.88
N SER A 349 -13.58 23.18 3.00
CA SER A 349 -12.83 24.40 2.64
C SER A 349 -12.64 25.34 3.83
N ARG A 350 -13.62 25.44 4.73
CA ARG A 350 -13.49 26.20 5.98
C ARG A 350 -12.43 25.60 6.91
N LEU A 351 -12.39 24.27 7.05
CA LEU A 351 -11.36 23.59 7.85
C LEU A 351 -9.97 23.77 7.23
N ALA A 352 -9.87 23.64 5.91
CA ALA A 352 -8.62 23.88 5.18
C ALA A 352 -8.13 25.32 5.39
N TYR A 353 -9.02 26.31 5.33
CA TYR A 353 -8.70 27.70 5.63
C TYR A 353 -8.17 27.91 7.05
N GLN A 354 -8.78 27.28 8.06
CA GLN A 354 -8.29 27.38 9.44
C GLN A 354 -6.86 26.85 9.57
N ILE A 355 -6.59 25.65 9.04
CA ILE A 355 -5.25 25.03 9.05
C ILE A 355 -4.24 25.90 8.27
N TRP A 356 -4.62 26.37 7.08
CA TRP A 356 -3.77 27.24 6.27
C TRP A 356 -3.45 28.57 6.97
N ASN A 357 -4.46 29.18 7.59
CA ASN A 357 -4.32 30.48 8.24
C ASN A 357 -3.45 30.39 9.50
N GLU A 358 -3.52 29.28 10.23
CA GLU A 358 -2.62 28.96 11.35
C GLU A 358 -1.18 28.71 10.88
N TRP A 359 -0.99 27.99 9.78
CA TRP A 359 0.34 27.76 9.19
C TRP A 359 0.99 29.07 8.69
N ASN A 360 0.16 30.00 8.20
CA ASN A 360 0.54 31.37 7.87
C ASN A 360 1.74 31.49 6.89
N TYR A 361 1.97 30.50 6.03
CA TYR A 361 3.13 30.43 5.15
C TYR A 361 4.48 30.63 5.89
N ARG A 362 4.73 29.94 7.03
CA ARG A 362 6.08 29.57 7.57
C ARG A 362 6.28 29.69 9.08
N ASP A 363 5.29 29.99 9.90
CA ASP A 363 5.56 30.12 11.33
C ASP A 363 6.02 28.80 12.01
N SER A 364 5.91 27.64 11.33
CA SER A 364 6.17 26.32 11.92
C SER A 364 7.15 25.38 11.18
N GLU A 365 7.74 25.76 10.03
CA GLU A 365 8.56 24.85 9.21
C GLU A 365 9.98 25.39 8.92
N HIS A 366 10.99 24.49 8.96
CA HIS A 366 12.43 24.81 8.95
C HIS A 366 13.00 25.51 7.69
N GLN A 367 12.18 25.97 6.74
CA GLN A 367 12.65 26.76 5.58
C GLN A 367 12.61 28.26 5.90
N SER A 368 13.78 28.91 5.87
CA SER A 368 13.98 30.23 6.46
C SER A 368 13.39 31.41 5.68
N HIS A 369 13.37 31.43 4.32
CA HIS A 369 12.89 32.61 3.54
C HIS A 369 12.09 32.29 2.26
N LEU A 370 11.04 33.07 1.97
CA LEU A 370 10.26 33.11 0.72
C LEU A 370 11.01 33.98 -0.29
N PHE A 371 11.39 33.41 -1.42
CA PHE A 371 12.03 34.16 -2.52
C PHE A 371 11.06 34.54 -3.64
N SER A 372 9.81 34.09 -3.55
CA SER A 372 8.69 34.45 -4.41
C SER A 372 7.39 34.23 -3.64
N PRO A 373 6.24 34.75 -4.14
CA PRO A 373 4.94 34.33 -3.64
C PRO A 373 4.81 32.81 -3.74
N ALA A 374 4.37 32.19 -2.65
CA ALA A 374 4.19 30.75 -2.55
C ALA A 374 2.84 30.30 -3.11
N ALA A 375 2.86 29.14 -3.76
CA ALA A 375 1.70 28.31 -4.03
C ALA A 375 1.78 27.04 -3.18
N CYS A 376 0.64 26.52 -2.73
CA CYS A 376 0.58 25.33 -1.87
C CYS A 376 -0.62 24.44 -2.22
N ALA A 377 -0.65 23.23 -1.66
CA ALA A 377 -1.75 22.28 -1.84
C ALA A 377 -3.14 22.89 -1.53
N PHE A 378 -3.18 23.88 -0.65
CA PHE A 378 -4.42 24.49 -0.15
C PHE A 378 -4.90 25.69 -0.95
N ASP A 379 -4.24 26.06 -2.04
CA ASP A 379 -4.64 27.22 -2.86
C ASP A 379 -6.11 27.11 -3.33
N PHE A 380 -6.54 25.94 -3.80
CA PHE A 380 -7.92 25.72 -4.20
C PHE A 380 -8.93 25.76 -3.04
N PRO A 381 -8.83 24.91 -2.00
CA PRO A 381 -9.83 24.93 -0.92
C PRO A 381 -9.88 26.27 -0.18
N VAL A 382 -8.77 27.01 -0.08
CA VAL A 382 -8.78 28.37 0.49
C VAL A 382 -9.48 29.37 -0.43
N ALA A 383 -9.25 29.31 -1.75
CA ALA A 383 -9.98 30.15 -2.70
C ALA A 383 -11.50 29.84 -2.70
N VAL A 384 -11.89 28.57 -2.55
CA VAL A 384 -13.29 28.17 -2.39
C VAL A 384 -13.88 28.74 -1.09
N TYR A 385 -13.14 28.69 0.03
CA TYR A 385 -13.57 29.35 1.27
C TYR A 385 -13.89 30.83 1.06
N TYR A 386 -13.02 31.56 0.35
CA TYR A 386 -13.25 32.96 0.00
C TYR A 386 -14.47 33.13 -0.94
N ALA A 387 -14.64 32.27 -1.94
CA ALA A 387 -15.79 32.29 -2.84
C ALA A 387 -17.14 32.11 -2.12
N CYS A 388 -17.14 31.42 -0.97
CA CYS A 388 -18.31 31.27 -0.10
C CYS A 388 -18.60 32.49 0.80
N GLN A 389 -17.75 33.51 0.82
CA GLN A 389 -17.96 34.72 1.62
C GLN A 389 -18.81 35.75 0.89
N THR A 390 -19.27 36.76 1.63
CA THR A 390 -19.96 37.91 1.03
C THR A 390 -18.99 38.76 0.22
N LYS A 391 -19.49 39.41 -0.83
CA LYS A 391 -18.69 40.36 -1.62
C LYS A 391 -18.09 41.47 -0.76
N GLU A 392 -18.86 41.98 0.21
CA GLU A 392 -18.38 42.98 1.17
C GLU A 392 -17.17 42.49 1.97
N PHE A 393 -17.20 41.25 2.46
CA PHE A 393 -16.05 40.66 3.16
C PHE A 393 -14.81 40.59 2.25
N LEU A 394 -14.99 40.16 0.99
CA LEU A 394 -13.90 40.05 0.02
C LEU A 394 -13.31 41.42 -0.32
N ASP A 395 -14.15 42.42 -0.56
CA ASP A 395 -13.71 43.79 -0.86
C ASP A 395 -12.92 44.39 0.32
N ILE A 396 -13.36 44.14 1.56
CA ILE A 396 -12.64 44.57 2.78
C ILE A 396 -11.28 43.86 2.87
N GLU A 397 -11.25 42.54 2.70
CA GLU A 397 -10.04 41.74 2.87
C GLU A 397 -9.01 42.02 1.76
N GLU A 398 -9.47 42.19 0.51
CA GLU A 398 -8.61 42.62 -0.61
C GLU A 398 -7.98 43.99 -0.33
N ASN A 399 -8.77 44.99 0.08
CA ASN A 399 -8.26 46.32 0.40
C ASN A 399 -7.27 46.28 1.57
N ARG A 400 -7.57 45.49 2.62
CA ARG A 400 -6.69 45.31 3.78
C ARG A 400 -5.34 44.74 3.36
N LEU A 401 -5.33 43.67 2.57
CA LEU A 401 -4.10 43.05 2.08
C LEU A 401 -3.33 43.97 1.12
N GLN A 402 -4.01 44.68 0.22
CA GLN A 402 -3.37 45.61 -0.71
C GLN A 402 -2.71 46.78 0.03
N GLN A 403 -3.37 47.33 1.05
CA GLN A 403 -2.78 48.35 1.92
C GLN A 403 -1.56 47.82 2.67
N ALA A 404 -1.64 46.62 3.25
CA ALA A 404 -0.52 46.00 3.96
C ALA A 404 0.69 45.75 3.04
N ILE A 405 0.46 45.33 1.79
CA ILE A 405 1.53 45.18 0.78
C ILE A 405 2.18 46.54 0.47
N ASN A 406 1.38 47.60 0.35
CA ASN A 406 1.88 48.93 0.01
C ASN A 406 2.65 49.59 1.16
N SER A 407 2.29 49.29 2.42
CA SER A 407 2.95 49.82 3.62
C SER A 407 3.97 48.87 4.26
N VAL A 408 4.26 47.71 3.64
CA VAL A 408 5.17 46.73 4.23
C VAL A 408 6.56 47.34 4.52
N GLU A 409 7.08 48.21 3.64
CA GLU A 409 8.37 48.88 3.83
C GLU A 409 8.39 49.88 5.01
N GLU A 410 7.23 50.25 5.54
CA GLU A 410 7.09 51.18 6.68
C GLU A 410 7.23 50.46 8.03
N GLN A 411 7.30 49.12 8.03
CA GLN A 411 7.43 48.29 9.23
C GLN A 411 8.91 47.96 9.53
N TRP A 412 9.21 47.71 10.80
CA TRP A 412 10.54 47.27 11.24
C TRP A 412 10.70 45.76 11.04
N PHE A 413 11.81 45.35 10.40
CA PHE A 413 12.19 43.95 10.22
C PHE A 413 13.65 43.72 10.63
N ASP A 414 13.92 42.52 11.14
CA ASP A 414 15.28 42.11 11.55
C ASP A 414 16.24 41.91 10.37
N SER A 415 15.71 41.75 9.16
CA SER A 415 16.50 41.60 7.94
C SER A 415 15.72 41.97 6.67
N SER A 416 16.44 42.18 5.56
CA SER A 416 15.83 42.38 4.24
C SER A 416 15.10 41.15 3.73
N SER A 417 15.56 39.94 4.08
CA SER A 417 14.85 38.69 3.78
C SER A 417 13.51 38.63 4.53
N ALA A 418 13.47 39.01 5.81
CA ALA A 418 12.22 39.03 6.57
C ALA A 418 11.18 40.02 5.98
N LEU A 419 11.60 41.19 5.51
CA LEU A 419 10.73 42.11 4.76
C LEU A 419 10.20 41.46 3.47
N THR A 420 11.08 40.81 2.72
CA THR A 420 10.74 40.14 1.46
C THR A 420 9.74 39.01 1.70
N ASP A 421 9.95 38.23 2.76
CA ASP A 421 9.07 37.14 3.17
C ASP A 421 7.67 37.63 3.50
N GLU A 422 7.58 38.70 4.31
CA GLU A 422 6.32 39.30 4.69
C GLU A 422 5.56 39.83 3.46
N ARG A 423 6.26 40.51 2.54
CA ARG A 423 5.65 40.98 1.30
C ARG A 423 5.10 39.81 0.48
N TYR A 424 5.89 38.77 0.24
CA TYR A 424 5.45 37.60 -0.54
C TYR A 424 4.34 36.81 0.14
N ARG A 425 4.33 36.73 1.47
CA ARG A 425 3.23 36.16 2.26
C ARG A 425 1.94 36.92 2.01
N LEU A 426 1.96 38.25 2.10
CA LEU A 426 0.78 39.08 1.85
C LEU A 426 0.30 38.96 0.39
N MET A 427 1.22 38.93 -0.58
CA MET A 427 0.88 38.72 -2.00
C MET A 427 0.22 37.36 -2.25
N SER A 428 0.76 36.29 -1.65
CA SER A 428 0.17 34.95 -1.73
C SER A 428 -1.26 34.91 -1.18
N ARG A 429 -1.53 35.57 -0.04
CA ARG A 429 -2.89 35.69 0.51
C ARG A 429 -3.81 36.47 -0.42
N LEU A 430 -3.37 37.64 -0.91
CA LEU A 430 -4.15 38.49 -1.80
C LEU A 430 -4.57 37.76 -3.08
N ARG A 431 -3.69 36.93 -3.64
CA ARG A 431 -4.01 36.08 -4.79
C ARG A 431 -5.21 35.18 -4.53
N LEU A 432 -5.30 34.56 -3.36
CA LEU A 432 -6.39 33.64 -3.04
C LEU A 432 -7.71 34.37 -2.83
N VAL A 433 -7.69 35.57 -2.24
CA VAL A 433 -8.89 36.43 -2.14
C VAL A 433 -9.40 36.82 -3.52
N ARG A 434 -8.52 37.29 -4.41
CA ARG A 434 -8.86 37.63 -5.79
C ARG A 434 -9.39 36.44 -6.57
N HIS A 435 -8.80 35.26 -6.39
CA HIS A 435 -9.28 34.04 -7.03
C HIS A 435 -10.64 33.60 -6.49
N GLY A 436 -10.88 33.74 -5.18
CA GLY A 436 -12.20 33.51 -4.58
C GLY A 436 -13.28 34.40 -5.19
N LEU A 437 -12.98 35.69 -5.41
CA LEU A 437 -13.87 36.61 -6.13
C LEU A 437 -14.08 36.17 -7.60
N ALA A 438 -13.02 35.74 -8.29
CA ALA A 438 -13.12 35.22 -9.65
C ALA A 438 -14.00 33.96 -9.72
N LEU A 439 -13.84 33.02 -8.80
CA LEU A 439 -14.67 31.82 -8.68
C LEU A 439 -16.15 32.18 -8.41
N GLN A 440 -16.42 33.15 -7.53
CA GLN A 440 -17.77 33.66 -7.28
C GLN A 440 -18.42 34.24 -8.56
N ASN A 441 -17.61 34.80 -9.46
CA ASN A 441 -18.03 35.32 -10.76
C ASN A 441 -18.04 34.27 -11.90
N GLY A 442 -17.85 32.98 -11.59
CA GLY A 442 -17.91 31.89 -12.56
C GLY A 442 -16.61 31.58 -13.29
N CYS A 443 -15.44 31.94 -12.72
CA CYS A 443 -14.15 31.50 -13.24
C CYS A 443 -14.10 29.96 -13.34
N PRO A 444 -13.73 29.40 -14.50
CA PRO A 444 -13.66 27.95 -14.68
C PRO A 444 -12.38 27.33 -14.08
N ASP A 445 -11.34 28.14 -13.86
CA ASP A 445 -10.04 27.65 -13.40
C ASP A 445 -10.07 27.35 -11.90
N ALA A 446 -9.78 26.10 -11.54
CA ALA A 446 -9.72 25.70 -10.14
C ALA A 446 -8.60 26.43 -9.40
N LEU A 447 -7.42 26.53 -10.00
CA LEU A 447 -6.26 27.15 -9.36
C LEU A 447 -6.12 28.64 -9.69
N PRO A 448 -5.62 29.45 -8.75
CA PRO A 448 -5.26 30.82 -9.04
C PRO A 448 -4.11 30.90 -10.07
N PRO A 449 -4.03 31.99 -10.86
CA PRO A 449 -2.90 32.21 -11.74
C PRO A 449 -1.58 32.31 -10.95
N LEU A 450 -0.49 31.85 -11.55
CA LEU A 450 0.85 32.00 -10.96
C LEU A 450 1.17 33.48 -10.77
N ILE A 451 1.69 33.87 -9.60
CA ILE A 451 2.23 35.21 -9.41
C ILE A 451 3.66 35.20 -9.91
N GLU A 452 3.94 36.00 -10.93
CA GLU A 452 5.30 36.31 -11.30
C GLU A 452 5.95 37.16 -10.19
N PRO A 453 7.22 36.91 -9.83
CA PRO A 453 7.96 37.81 -8.95
C PRO A 453 7.90 39.23 -9.50
N GLU A 454 7.63 40.23 -8.65
CA GLU A 454 7.45 41.62 -9.10
C GLU A 454 8.59 42.04 -10.04
N SER A 455 8.23 42.31 -11.30
CA SER A 455 9.14 42.83 -12.31
C SER A 455 9.44 44.34 -12.13
N HIS A 456 8.89 44.95 -11.07
CA HIS A 456 8.95 46.38 -10.85
C HIS A 456 10.41 46.85 -10.64
N PRO A 457 10.92 47.78 -11.47
CA PRO A 457 12.34 48.20 -11.45
C PRO A 457 12.82 48.69 -10.08
N TYR A 458 11.93 49.34 -9.31
CA TYR A 458 12.20 49.82 -7.96
C TYR A 458 12.58 48.69 -6.98
N PHE A 459 11.87 47.55 -7.02
CA PHE A 459 12.13 46.42 -6.14
C PHE A 459 13.40 45.66 -6.53
N ARG A 460 13.63 45.46 -7.85
CA ARG A 460 14.89 44.89 -8.35
C ARG A 460 16.11 45.74 -7.96
N ALA A 461 15.96 47.07 -7.95
CA ALA A 461 17.04 47.98 -7.59
C ALA A 461 17.37 48.00 -6.09
N ARG A 462 16.38 47.82 -5.21
CA ARG A 462 16.57 47.82 -3.73
C ARG A 462 16.84 46.44 -3.13
N HIS A 463 16.34 45.38 -3.76
CA HIS A 463 16.46 43.99 -3.27
C HIS A 463 17.00 43.06 -4.37
N PRO A 464 18.29 43.20 -4.77
CA PRO A 464 18.86 42.55 -5.95
C PRO A 464 18.95 41.02 -5.86
N TYR A 465 18.91 40.45 -4.65
CA TYR A 465 18.98 39.01 -4.41
C TYR A 465 17.72 38.23 -4.85
N SER A 466 16.64 38.92 -5.23
CA SER A 466 15.42 38.31 -5.77
C SER A 466 15.55 37.78 -7.21
N SER A 467 16.72 37.97 -7.86
CA SER A 467 16.93 37.64 -9.28
C SER A 467 17.91 36.51 -9.56
N VAL A 468 18.45 35.84 -8.54
CA VAL A 468 19.45 34.78 -8.74
C VAL A 468 18.80 33.40 -8.61
N ASN A 469 18.71 32.72 -9.75
CA ASN A 469 18.33 31.33 -10.01
C ASN A 469 16.83 31.02 -10.17
N HIS A 470 16.35 31.20 -11.41
CA HIS A 470 15.35 30.34 -12.03
C HIS A 470 15.95 29.66 -13.24
#